data_AF-F0W3Y3-F1
#
_entry.id   AF-F0W3Y3-F1
#
_cell.length_a   1.000
_cell.length_b   1.000
_cell.length_c   1.000
_cell.angle_alpha   90.00
_cell.angle_beta   90.00
_cell.angle_gamma   90.00
#
_symmetry.space_group_name_H-M   'P 1'
#
loop_
_entity.id
_entity.type
_entity.pdbx_description
1 polymer ?
#
loop_
_entity_poly.entity_id
_entity_poly.type
_entity_poly.pdbx_seq_one_letter_code
_entity_poly.pdbx_strand_id
1 'polypeptide(L)'
;MPKISGDSQTQEMGIWYCENSAENSSATYKVLIGMETLRKSESELNQHLINLANCLRSNDSECDLEFTQEEEKSLEREINKLLRNCADATLRYEEFCKENNVKLKESGSEQLKKYVIRGRKLLMEYRQKSNAIKQKDTKKMLLHVQTPTTQNEMETSEDPIRFLASLQRTRQVMSDEIQRVTNVSILMNDGREALANSHQEYSNVKNEIQAIRNQLKHLQWQTKKDRLWIGSGILTLLTTLLLIIHQRLLPVCDLSDPKASKFS
;
A
#
# COMPACT_ATOMS: atom_id res chain seq x y z
N MET A 1 17.20 -1.72 -23.90
CA MET A 1 16.06 -2.67 -23.90
C MET A 1 16.04 -3.43 -22.59
N PRO A 2 15.09 -3.19 -21.67
CA PRO A 2 15.01 -3.93 -20.42
C PRO A 2 14.33 -5.30 -20.64
N LYS A 3 14.97 -6.37 -20.17
CA LYS A 3 14.41 -7.73 -20.11
C LYS A 3 13.20 -7.73 -19.16
N ILE A 4 12.02 -8.00 -19.70
CA ILE A 4 10.80 -8.21 -18.91
C ILE A 4 10.85 -9.66 -18.43
N SER A 5 11.06 -9.86 -17.12
CA SER A 5 10.82 -11.14 -16.45
C SER A 5 9.32 -11.42 -16.57
N GLY A 6 8.96 -12.38 -17.42
CA GLY A 6 7.63 -12.93 -17.49
C GLY A 6 7.39 -13.81 -16.28
N ASP A 7 7.03 -13.19 -15.16
CA ASP A 7 6.51 -13.92 -14.01
C ASP A 7 5.10 -14.39 -14.41
N SER A 8 5.03 -15.58 -15.02
CA SER A 8 3.80 -16.34 -15.15
C SER A 8 3.22 -16.52 -13.76
N GLN A 9 2.22 -15.71 -13.40
CA GLN A 9 1.37 -15.96 -12.25
C GLN A 9 0.57 -17.24 -12.53
N THR A 10 1.15 -18.38 -12.15
CA THR A 10 0.39 -19.58 -11.86
C THR A 10 -0.65 -19.22 -10.82
N GLN A 11 -1.89 -19.16 -11.26
CA GLN A 11 -3.06 -18.97 -10.44
C GLN A 11 -3.20 -20.23 -9.56
N GLU A 12 -2.45 -20.28 -8.46
CA GLU A 12 -2.68 -21.26 -7.41
C GLU A 12 -4.04 -20.95 -6.78
N MET A 13 -5.10 -21.49 -7.40
CA MET A 13 -6.38 -21.68 -6.76
C MET A 13 -6.17 -22.68 -5.63
N GLY A 14 -5.72 -22.18 -4.48
CA GLY A 14 -5.70 -22.94 -3.24
C GLY A 14 -7.12 -23.41 -2.98
N ILE A 15 -7.35 -24.72 -3.15
CA ILE A 15 -8.64 -25.32 -2.88
C ILE A 15 -8.78 -25.37 -1.35
N TRP A 16 -9.70 -24.58 -0.82
CA TRP A 16 -9.96 -24.47 0.61
C TRP A 16 -10.98 -25.53 1.02
N TYR A 17 -10.51 -26.72 1.39
CA TYR A 17 -11.36 -27.73 2.02
C TYR A 17 -11.50 -27.42 3.52
N CYS A 18 -12.71 -27.06 3.95
CA CYS A 18 -13.10 -27.14 5.34
C CYS A 18 -13.51 -28.59 5.64
N GLU A 19 -12.58 -29.41 6.10
CA GLU A 19 -12.94 -30.65 6.80
C GLU A 19 -13.47 -30.25 8.19
N ASN A 20 -14.79 -30.32 8.42
CA ASN A 20 -15.38 -30.84 9.67
C ASN A 20 -16.92 -30.78 9.74
N SER A 21 -17.47 -31.91 10.20
CA SER A 21 -18.68 -32.18 10.99
C SER A 21 -20.04 -31.58 10.60
N ALA A 22 -21.01 -32.48 10.35
CA ALA A 22 -22.36 -32.22 9.84
C ALA A 22 -23.30 -31.40 10.75
N GLU A 23 -22.92 -31.07 11.99
CA GLU A 23 -23.79 -30.37 12.95
C GLU A 23 -23.78 -28.85 12.81
N ASN A 24 -22.96 -28.27 11.92
CA ASN A 24 -22.80 -26.81 11.79
C ASN A 24 -23.21 -26.21 10.43
N SER A 25 -24.16 -26.83 9.72
CA SER A 25 -24.62 -26.43 8.38
C SER A 25 -24.89 -24.92 8.21
N SER A 26 -25.46 -24.25 9.22
CA SER A 26 -25.72 -22.80 9.18
C SER A 26 -24.45 -21.94 9.22
N ALA A 27 -23.46 -22.33 10.03
CA ALA A 27 -22.18 -21.62 10.13
C ALA A 27 -21.38 -21.79 8.83
N THR A 28 -21.36 -23.01 8.27
CA THR A 28 -20.66 -23.32 7.02
C THR A 28 -21.22 -22.52 5.84
N TYR A 29 -22.54 -22.35 5.77
CA TYR A 29 -23.19 -21.55 4.73
C TYR A 29 -22.79 -20.07 4.79
N LYS A 30 -22.71 -19.50 6.00
CA LYS A 30 -22.26 -18.12 6.20
C LYS A 30 -20.77 -17.93 5.86
N VAL A 31 -19.89 -18.89 6.18
CA VAL A 31 -18.48 -18.87 5.72
C VAL A 31 -18.45 -18.78 4.19
N LEU A 32 -19.24 -19.62 3.53
CA LEU A 32 -19.25 -19.72 2.06
C LEU A 32 -19.69 -18.40 1.41
N ILE A 33 -20.72 -17.75 1.94
CA ILE A 33 -21.18 -16.43 1.46
C ILE A 33 -20.10 -15.36 1.67
N GLY A 34 -19.48 -15.32 2.86
CA GLY A 34 -18.40 -14.38 3.15
C GLY A 34 -17.21 -14.55 2.20
N MET A 35 -16.85 -15.80 1.91
CA MET A 35 -15.77 -16.12 0.98
C MET A 35 -16.12 -15.72 -0.46
N GLU A 36 -17.34 -16.00 -0.94
CA GLU A 36 -17.73 -15.67 -2.31
C GLU A 36 -17.84 -14.15 -2.53
N THR A 37 -18.31 -13.41 -1.53
CA THR A 37 -18.35 -11.94 -1.58
C THR A 37 -16.94 -11.33 -1.62
N LEU A 38 -16.00 -11.84 -0.82
CA LEU A 38 -14.60 -11.46 -0.89
C LEU A 38 -14.01 -11.75 -2.28
N ARG A 39 -14.18 -12.99 -2.77
CA ARG A 39 -13.67 -13.43 -4.09
C ARG A 39 -14.19 -12.57 -5.23
N LYS A 40 -15.48 -12.23 -5.20
CA LYS A 40 -16.09 -11.34 -6.20
C LYS A 40 -15.45 -9.95 -6.16
N SER A 41 -15.30 -9.36 -4.98
CA SER A 41 -14.69 -8.03 -4.82
C SER A 41 -13.23 -7.98 -5.26
N GLU A 42 -12.46 -9.04 -4.98
CA GLU A 42 -11.06 -9.17 -5.42
C GLU A 42 -10.96 -9.30 -6.94
N SER A 43 -11.84 -10.11 -7.54
CA SER A 43 -11.89 -10.29 -9.00
C SER A 43 -12.22 -8.99 -9.72
N GLU A 44 -13.24 -8.25 -9.26
CA GLU A 44 -13.62 -6.95 -9.83
C GLU A 44 -12.48 -5.94 -9.74
N LEU A 45 -11.85 -5.81 -8.56
CA LEU A 45 -10.70 -4.94 -8.37
C LEU A 45 -9.52 -5.34 -9.27
N ASN A 46 -9.17 -6.62 -9.31
CA ASN A 46 -8.05 -7.10 -10.11
C ASN A 46 -8.29 -6.88 -11.62
N GLN A 47 -9.51 -7.14 -12.10
CA GLN A 47 -9.87 -6.90 -13.49
C GLN A 47 -9.74 -5.41 -13.84
N HIS A 48 -10.20 -4.52 -12.97
CA HIS A 48 -10.08 -3.07 -13.17
C HIS A 48 -8.62 -2.62 -13.23
N LEU A 49 -7.77 -3.13 -12.34
CA LEU A 49 -6.35 -2.83 -12.32
C LEU A 49 -5.62 -3.38 -13.55
N ILE A 50 -6.01 -4.56 -14.05
CA ILE A 50 -5.46 -5.13 -15.29
C ILE A 50 -5.85 -4.27 -16.49
N ASN A 51 -7.13 -3.91 -16.61
CA ASN A 51 -7.62 -3.07 -17.70
C ASN A 51 -6.87 -1.73 -17.73
N LEU A 52 -6.75 -1.06 -16.58
CA LEU A 52 -5.98 0.18 -16.46
C LEU A 52 -4.50 -0.02 -16.81
N ALA A 53 -3.87 -1.09 -16.34
CA ALA A 53 -2.47 -1.37 -16.65
C ALA A 53 -2.23 -1.62 -18.14
N ASN A 54 -3.16 -2.31 -18.82
CA ASN A 54 -3.09 -2.55 -20.25
C ASN A 54 -3.23 -1.23 -21.01
N CYS A 55 -4.19 -0.41 -20.62
CA CYS A 55 -4.41 0.93 -21.17
C CYS A 55 -3.19 1.86 -20.99
N LEU A 56 -2.52 1.77 -19.84
CA LEU A 56 -1.27 2.49 -19.59
C LEU A 56 -0.06 1.91 -20.34
N ARG A 57 -0.11 0.67 -20.84
CA ARG A 57 0.99 0.06 -21.59
C ARG A 57 0.84 0.21 -23.10
N SER A 58 -0.39 0.25 -23.61
CA SER A 58 -0.64 0.55 -25.01
C SER A 58 -0.05 1.93 -25.34
N ASN A 59 0.87 1.96 -26.31
CA ASN A 59 1.39 3.20 -26.89
C ASN A 59 0.46 3.73 -27.99
N ASP A 60 -0.54 2.93 -28.36
CA ASP A 60 -1.44 3.18 -29.49
C ASP A 60 -2.70 3.90 -29.03
N SER A 61 -3.29 4.65 -29.98
CA SER A 61 -4.51 5.47 -29.86
C SER A 61 -5.79 4.71 -29.51
N GLU A 62 -5.72 3.43 -29.15
CA GLU A 62 -6.88 2.60 -28.77
C GLU A 62 -7.30 2.78 -27.32
N CYS A 63 -6.47 3.39 -26.48
CA CYS A 63 -6.88 3.68 -25.11
C CYS A 63 -7.43 5.11 -25.04
N ASP A 64 -8.76 5.22 -24.89
CA ASP A 64 -9.55 6.46 -24.74
C ASP A 64 -9.29 7.19 -23.41
N LEU A 65 -8.04 7.28 -22.96
CA LEU A 65 -7.68 8.10 -21.82
C LEU A 65 -7.41 9.53 -22.29
N GLU A 66 -8.22 10.47 -21.83
CA GLU A 66 -8.10 11.89 -22.19
C GLU A 66 -7.00 12.60 -21.37
N PHE A 67 -6.48 11.94 -20.32
CA PHE A 67 -5.46 12.45 -19.41
C PHE A 67 -5.84 13.78 -18.74
N THR A 68 -7.15 14.00 -18.54
CA THR A 68 -7.69 15.19 -17.90
C THR A 68 -7.65 15.08 -16.37
N GLN A 69 -7.68 16.22 -15.69
CA GLN A 69 -7.70 16.23 -14.21
C GLN A 69 -9.01 15.64 -13.66
N GLU A 70 -10.12 15.76 -14.39
CA GLU A 70 -11.41 15.22 -13.95
C GLU A 70 -11.44 13.68 -14.09
N GLU A 71 -10.91 13.15 -15.19
CA GLU A 71 -10.72 11.72 -15.39
C GLU A 71 -9.80 11.13 -14.30
N GLU A 72 -8.68 11.78 -14.00
CA GLU A 72 -7.77 11.36 -12.92
C GLU A 72 -8.49 11.22 -11.58
N LYS A 73 -9.25 12.25 -11.19
CA LYS A 73 -10.03 12.24 -9.95
C LYS A 73 -11.11 11.17 -9.96
N SER A 74 -11.73 10.92 -11.12
CA SER A 74 -12.73 9.87 -11.29
C SER A 74 -12.11 8.49 -11.08
N LEU A 75 -10.98 8.22 -11.74
CA LEU A 75 -10.22 6.98 -11.64
C LEU A 75 -9.73 6.73 -10.20
N GLU A 76 -9.22 7.76 -9.54
CA GLU A 76 -8.81 7.67 -8.13
C GLU A 76 -10.00 7.36 -7.21
N ARG A 77 -11.16 8.00 -7.44
CA ARG A 77 -12.39 7.71 -6.70
C ARG A 77 -12.84 6.26 -6.90
N GLU A 78 -12.78 5.77 -8.13
CA GLU A 78 -13.19 4.41 -8.50
C GLU A 78 -12.27 3.35 -7.88
N ILE A 79 -10.95 3.49 -8.03
CA ILE A 79 -9.97 2.58 -7.40
C ILE A 79 -10.12 2.59 -5.88
N ASN A 80 -10.28 3.77 -5.27
CA ASN A 80 -10.48 3.87 -3.82
C ASN A 80 -11.83 3.30 -3.35
N LYS A 81 -12.86 3.31 -4.19
CA LYS A 81 -14.14 2.65 -3.92
C LYS A 81 -13.98 1.13 -3.95
N LEU A 82 -13.33 0.59 -4.98
CA LEU A 82 -13.09 -0.85 -5.11
C LEU A 82 -12.18 -1.38 -3.98
N LEU A 83 -11.13 -0.63 -3.62
CA LEU A 83 -10.26 -0.99 -2.50
C LEU A 83 -11.01 -1.02 -1.16
N ARG A 84 -11.91 -0.05 -0.92
CA ARG A 84 -12.75 -0.03 0.28
C ARG A 84 -13.72 -1.20 0.31
N ASN A 85 -14.40 -1.49 -0.80
CA ASN A 85 -15.29 -2.64 -0.90
C ASN A 85 -14.55 -3.96 -0.60
N CYS A 86 -13.34 -4.12 -1.15
CA CYS A 86 -12.50 -5.29 -0.89
C CYS A 86 -12.04 -5.36 0.57
N ALA A 87 -11.67 -4.23 1.17
CA ALA A 87 -11.29 -4.14 2.58
C ALA A 87 -12.46 -4.50 3.51
N ASP A 88 -13.65 -3.97 3.25
CA ASP A 88 -14.86 -4.25 4.02
C ASP A 88 -15.24 -5.73 3.91
N ALA A 89 -15.14 -6.32 2.71
CA ALA A 89 -15.38 -7.75 2.51
C ALA A 89 -14.35 -8.62 3.26
N THR A 90 -13.07 -8.21 3.25
CA THR A 90 -12.01 -8.90 4.00
C THR A 90 -12.27 -8.85 5.49
N LEU A 91 -12.62 -7.67 6.03
CA LEU A 91 -12.89 -7.47 7.46
C LEU A 91 -14.08 -8.30 7.93
N ARG A 92 -15.19 -8.30 7.18
CA ARG A 92 -16.37 -9.13 7.49
C ARG A 92 -16.04 -10.62 7.48
N TYR A 93 -15.22 -11.06 6.53
CA TYR A 93 -14.79 -12.45 6.46
C TYR A 93 -13.88 -12.82 7.65
N GLU A 94 -12.94 -11.94 8.03
CA GLU A 94 -12.07 -12.13 9.19
C GLU A 94 -12.85 -12.19 10.51
N GLU A 95 -13.81 -11.29 10.72
CA GLU A 95 -14.72 -11.29 11.88
C GLU A 95 -15.48 -12.61 11.94
N PHE A 96 -16.04 -13.05 10.81
CA PHE A 96 -16.77 -14.31 10.74
C PHE A 96 -15.90 -15.53 11.09
N CYS A 97 -14.67 -15.59 10.58
CA CYS A 97 -13.75 -16.68 10.92
C CYS A 97 -13.36 -16.66 12.41
N LYS A 98 -13.20 -15.48 13.02
CA LYS A 98 -12.93 -15.34 14.46
C LYS A 98 -14.10 -15.85 15.31
N GLU A 99 -15.34 -15.47 14.97
CA GLU A 99 -16.55 -15.92 15.68
C GLU A 99 -16.70 -17.45 15.68
N ASN A 100 -16.29 -18.10 14.59
CA ASN A 100 -16.46 -19.54 14.40
C ASN A 100 -15.19 -20.36 14.72
N ASN A 101 -14.15 -19.75 15.31
CA ASN A 101 -12.86 -20.39 15.59
C ASN A 101 -12.20 -21.07 14.37
N VAL A 102 -12.47 -20.56 13.16
CA VAL A 102 -11.86 -21.05 11.93
C VAL A 102 -10.48 -20.39 11.80
N LYS A 103 -9.42 -21.19 11.72
CA LYS A 103 -8.07 -20.69 11.45
C LYS A 103 -8.02 -20.08 10.05
N LEU A 104 -8.09 -18.76 9.99
CA LEU A 104 -7.85 -18.02 8.77
C LEU A 104 -6.36 -18.16 8.41
N LYS A 105 -6.05 -18.63 7.19
CA LYS A 105 -4.72 -18.42 6.63
C LYS A 105 -4.59 -16.91 6.42
N GLU A 106 -3.47 -16.31 6.80
CA GLU A 106 -3.20 -14.86 6.72
C GLU A 106 -3.31 -14.25 5.30
N SER A 107 -3.72 -15.03 4.30
CA SER A 107 -3.72 -14.68 2.88
C SER A 107 -4.62 -13.50 2.52
N GLY A 108 -5.77 -13.31 3.18
CA GLY A 108 -6.71 -12.24 2.81
C GLY A 108 -6.11 -10.84 3.00
N SER A 109 -5.60 -10.56 4.20
CA SER A 109 -4.98 -9.26 4.52
C SER A 109 -3.73 -8.97 3.66
N GLU A 110 -2.98 -10.00 3.29
CA GLU A 110 -1.80 -9.86 2.44
C GLU A 110 -2.16 -9.56 0.98
N GLN A 111 -3.20 -10.21 0.45
CA GLN A 111 -3.70 -9.94 -0.90
C GLN A 111 -4.21 -8.52 -1.03
N LEU A 112 -5.00 -8.04 -0.06
CA LEU A 112 -5.46 -6.65 -0.03
C LEU A 112 -4.28 -5.66 -0.06
N LYS A 113 -3.23 -5.89 0.72
CA LYS A 113 -2.00 -5.05 0.69
C LYS A 113 -1.36 -5.03 -0.70
N LYS A 114 -1.28 -6.18 -1.38
CA LYS A 114 -0.77 -6.26 -2.76
C LYS A 114 -1.60 -5.41 -3.72
N TYR A 115 -2.93 -5.48 -3.62
CA TYR A 115 -3.82 -4.66 -4.46
C TYR A 115 -3.70 -3.16 -4.18
N VAL A 116 -3.60 -2.74 -2.91
CA VAL A 116 -3.39 -1.33 -2.54
C VAL A 116 -2.10 -0.79 -3.16
N ILE A 117 -1.00 -1.54 -3.05
CA ILE A 117 0.29 -1.15 -3.64
C ILE A 117 0.19 -1.06 -5.16
N ARG A 118 -0.43 -2.06 -5.80
CA ARG A 118 -0.61 -2.10 -7.26
C ARG A 118 -1.47 -0.94 -7.77
N GLY A 119 -2.60 -0.66 -7.11
CA GLY A 119 -3.49 0.46 -7.46
C GLY A 119 -2.80 1.81 -7.36
N ARG A 120 -2.06 2.05 -6.28
CA ARG A 120 -1.26 3.28 -6.11
C ARG A 120 -0.18 3.42 -7.17
N LYS A 121 0.49 2.33 -7.52
CA LYS A 121 1.51 2.32 -8.58
C LYS A 121 0.91 2.74 -9.93
N LEU A 122 -0.22 2.16 -10.31
CA LEU A 122 -0.89 2.50 -11.58
C LEU A 122 -1.40 3.94 -11.61
N LEU A 123 -1.95 4.45 -10.49
CA LEU A 123 -2.33 5.87 -10.38
C LEU A 123 -1.12 6.80 -10.55
N MET A 124 0.04 6.47 -9.98
CA MET A 124 1.25 7.26 -10.20
C MET A 124 1.75 7.20 -11.64
N GLU A 125 1.72 6.02 -12.28
CA GLU A 125 2.09 5.87 -13.70
C GLU A 125 1.15 6.70 -14.59
N TYR A 126 -0.16 6.70 -14.32
CA TYR A 126 -1.13 7.55 -15.00
C TYR A 126 -0.80 9.04 -14.84
N ARG A 127 -0.56 9.51 -13.60
CA ARG A 127 -0.19 10.91 -13.32
C ARG A 127 1.08 11.33 -14.05
N GLN A 128 2.10 10.47 -14.06
CA GLN A 128 3.34 10.71 -14.78
C GLN A 128 3.10 10.86 -16.29
N LYS A 129 2.28 9.98 -16.88
CA LYS A 129 1.91 10.09 -18.31
C LYS A 129 1.11 11.35 -18.60
N SER A 130 0.09 11.68 -17.80
CA SER A 130 -0.69 12.93 -17.94
C SER A 130 0.22 14.16 -17.90
N ASN A 131 1.15 14.23 -16.94
CA ASN A 131 2.09 15.33 -16.84
C ASN A 131 3.05 15.42 -18.04
N ALA A 132 3.52 14.28 -18.56
CA ALA A 132 4.36 14.25 -19.73
C ALA A 132 3.63 14.75 -21.00
N ILE A 133 2.32 14.45 -21.13
CA ILE A 133 1.49 14.95 -22.22
C ILE A 133 1.29 16.46 -22.09
N LYS A 134 0.92 16.96 -20.90
CA LYS A 134 0.80 18.41 -20.62
C LYS A 134 2.09 19.17 -20.91
N GLN A 135 3.25 18.59 -20.59
CA GLN A 135 4.56 19.18 -20.91
C GLN A 135 4.83 19.22 -22.42
N LYS A 136 4.40 18.20 -23.17
CA LYS A 136 4.53 18.20 -24.63
C LYS A 136 3.65 19.27 -25.28
N ASP A 137 2.42 19.45 -24.79
CA ASP A 137 1.49 20.43 -25.35
C ASP A 137 1.91 21.86 -25.03
N THR A 138 2.34 22.13 -23.80
CA THR A 138 2.95 23.42 -23.44
C THR A 138 4.20 23.71 -24.26
N LYS A 139 5.08 22.71 -24.47
CA LYS A 139 6.25 22.86 -25.35
C LYS A 139 5.85 23.19 -26.79
N LYS A 140 4.82 22.53 -27.35
CA LYS A 140 4.32 22.83 -28.70
C LYS A 140 3.78 24.27 -28.79
N MET A 141 3.02 24.72 -27.78
CA MET A 141 2.53 26.09 -27.71
C MET A 141 3.67 27.11 -27.65
N LEU A 142 4.68 26.87 -26.82
CA LEU A 142 5.85 27.77 -26.71
C LEU A 142 6.65 27.84 -28.02
N LEU A 143 6.79 26.73 -28.74
CA LEU A 143 7.47 26.69 -30.03
C LEU A 143 6.68 27.39 -31.14
N HIS A 144 5.34 27.39 -31.09
CA HIS A 144 4.50 28.08 -32.08
C HIS A 144 4.42 29.60 -31.87
N VAL A 145 4.65 30.09 -30.65
CA VAL A 145 4.68 31.53 -30.35
C VAL A 145 5.98 32.20 -30.81
N GLN A 146 7.03 31.42 -31.13
CA GLN A 146 8.34 31.92 -31.55
C GLN A 146 8.56 32.02 -33.06
N THR A 147 7.53 31.85 -33.90
CA THR A 147 7.59 32.38 -35.27
C THR A 147 7.00 33.79 -35.27
N PRO A 148 7.79 34.86 -35.02
CA PRO A 148 7.38 36.16 -35.47
C PRO A 148 7.21 36.03 -36.98
N THR A 149 6.01 36.28 -37.45
CA THR A 149 5.73 36.61 -38.85
C THR A 149 6.51 37.87 -39.15
N THR A 150 7.80 37.72 -39.41
CA THR A 150 8.65 38.77 -39.96
C THR A 150 8.21 38.93 -41.41
N GLN A 151 7.17 39.74 -41.61
CA GLN A 151 6.99 40.45 -42.86
C GLN A 151 8.24 41.33 -43.02
N ASN A 152 9.25 40.79 -43.68
CA ASN A 152 10.39 41.53 -44.17
C ASN A 152 9.93 42.40 -45.34
N GLU A 153 9.35 43.56 -45.04
CA GLU A 153 9.59 44.74 -45.87
C GLU A 153 10.88 45.36 -45.38
N MET A 154 11.97 44.90 -45.98
CA MET A 154 13.30 45.48 -45.85
C MET A 154 13.30 46.82 -46.61
N GLU A 155 12.70 47.84 -46.04
CA GLU A 155 12.99 49.22 -46.44
C GLU A 155 14.24 49.69 -45.72
N THR A 156 15.35 49.61 -46.46
CA THR A 156 16.58 50.38 -46.26
C THR A 156 16.25 51.86 -46.05
N SER A 157 16.24 52.31 -44.79
CA SER A 157 16.30 53.72 -44.45
C SER A 157 17.18 53.91 -43.22
N GLU A 158 18.29 54.58 -43.46
CA GLU A 158 19.40 54.88 -42.57
C GLU A 158 18.99 55.88 -41.48
N ASP A 159 18.20 55.44 -40.51
CA ASP A 159 17.80 56.28 -39.37
C ASP A 159 18.55 55.79 -38.12
N PRO A 160 19.79 56.25 -37.86
CA PRO A 160 20.62 55.79 -36.74
C PRO A 160 19.96 56.01 -35.37
N ILE A 161 19.03 56.97 -35.31
CA ILE A 161 18.24 57.30 -34.12
C ILE A 161 17.24 56.16 -33.81
N ARG A 162 16.62 55.54 -34.82
CA ARG A 162 15.69 54.41 -34.63
C ARG A 162 16.43 53.14 -34.22
N PHE A 163 17.62 52.92 -34.78
CA PHE A 163 18.51 51.82 -34.38
C PHE A 163 18.96 51.97 -32.91
N LEU A 164 19.35 53.17 -32.48
CA LEU A 164 19.69 53.42 -31.08
C LEU A 164 18.49 53.21 -30.15
N ALA A 165 17.29 53.64 -30.55
CA ALA A 165 16.08 53.43 -29.77
C ALA A 165 15.68 51.95 -29.67
N SER A 166 15.88 51.15 -30.72
CA SER A 166 15.63 49.70 -30.65
C SER A 166 16.67 49.00 -29.77
N LEU A 167 17.95 49.39 -29.86
CA LEU A 167 19.02 48.86 -29.02
C LEU A 167 18.81 49.16 -27.53
N GLN A 168 18.34 50.37 -27.20
CA GLN A 168 17.97 50.73 -25.82
C GLN A 168 16.79 49.90 -25.30
N ARG A 169 15.74 49.69 -26.10
CA ARG A 169 14.62 48.81 -25.73
C ARG A 169 15.09 47.38 -25.51
N THR A 170 15.94 46.84 -26.39
CA THR A 170 16.50 45.49 -26.22
C THR A 170 17.34 45.38 -24.96
N ARG A 171 18.14 46.41 -24.63
CA ARG A 171 18.94 46.45 -23.39
C ARG A 171 18.05 46.45 -22.15
N GLN A 172 16.93 47.18 -22.18
CA GLN A 172 15.97 47.21 -21.08
C GLN A 172 15.27 45.85 -20.92
N VAL A 173 14.76 45.27 -22.01
CA VAL A 173 14.14 43.93 -21.98
C VAL A 173 15.12 42.88 -21.48
N MET A 174 16.39 42.94 -21.91
CA MET A 174 17.42 42.01 -21.44
C MET A 174 17.70 42.18 -19.95
N SER A 175 17.72 43.41 -19.44
CA SER A 175 17.89 43.68 -18.01
C SER A 175 16.73 43.14 -17.19
N ASP A 176 15.50 43.35 -17.64
CA ASP A 176 14.29 42.85 -16.97
C ASP A 176 14.25 41.31 -16.97
N GLU A 177 14.66 40.68 -18.07
CA GLU A 177 14.71 39.22 -18.18
C GLU A 177 15.80 38.62 -17.29
N ILE A 178 16.98 39.26 -17.19
CA ILE A 178 18.03 38.83 -16.24
C ILE A 178 17.51 38.90 -14.80
N GLN A 179 16.78 39.97 -14.44
CA GLN A 179 16.22 40.11 -13.10
C GLN A 179 15.14 39.05 -12.84
N ARG A 180 14.30 38.75 -13.82
CA ARG A 180 13.29 37.70 -13.74
C ARG A 180 13.91 36.32 -13.54
N VAL A 181 14.93 35.97 -14.33
CA VAL A 181 15.66 34.70 -14.22
C VAL A 181 16.36 34.60 -12.86
N THR A 182 16.94 35.70 -12.37
CA THR A 182 17.56 35.74 -11.04
C THR A 182 16.54 35.46 -9.94
N ASN A 183 15.37 36.09 -9.98
CA ASN A 183 14.29 35.85 -9.02
C ASN A 183 13.80 34.39 -9.06
N VAL A 184 13.64 33.81 -10.25
CA VAL A 184 13.27 32.40 -10.40
C VAL A 184 14.36 31.48 -9.85
N SER A 185 15.64 31.82 -10.06
CA SER A 185 16.77 31.04 -9.52
C SER A 185 16.80 31.07 -8.00
N ILE A 186 16.51 32.22 -7.37
CA ILE A 186 16.40 32.34 -5.91
C ILE A 186 15.25 31.47 -5.41
N LEU A 187 14.05 31.62 -6.00
CA LEU A 187 12.88 30.82 -5.61
C LEU A 187 13.13 29.30 -5.76
N MET A 188 13.82 28.89 -6.82
CA MET A 188 14.17 27.49 -7.06
C MET A 188 15.18 26.98 -6.03
N ASN A 189 16.13 27.83 -5.61
CA ASN A 189 17.09 27.49 -4.56
C ASN A 189 16.39 27.35 -3.19
N ASP A 190 15.50 28.29 -2.85
CA ASP A 190 14.68 28.22 -1.63
C ASP A 190 13.80 26.97 -1.62
N GLY A 191 13.19 26.63 -2.76
CA GLY A 191 12.43 25.40 -2.93
C GLY A 191 13.27 24.12 -2.74
N ARG A 192 14.53 24.13 -3.20
CA ARG A 192 15.47 23.03 -3.00
C ARG A 192 15.87 22.88 -1.54
N GLU A 193 16.09 23.98 -0.84
CA GLU A 193 16.40 23.97 0.60
C GLU A 193 15.20 23.48 1.42
N ALA A 194 13.99 23.98 1.14
CA ALA A 194 12.77 23.52 1.79
C ALA A 194 12.53 22.00 1.58
N LEU A 195 12.82 21.48 0.37
CA LEU A 195 12.74 20.05 0.09
C LEU A 195 13.77 19.24 0.89
N ALA A 196 15.00 19.75 1.01
CA ALA A 196 16.06 19.10 1.79
C ALA A 196 15.69 19.06 3.29
N ASN A 197 15.18 20.16 3.84
CA ASN A 197 14.71 20.23 5.22
C ASN A 197 13.56 19.27 5.47
N SER A 198 12.57 19.23 4.57
CA SER A 198 11.45 18.28 4.66
C SER A 198 11.92 16.82 4.62
N HIS A 199 12.95 16.50 3.81
CA HIS A 199 13.52 15.16 3.77
C HIS A 199 14.21 14.80 5.09
N GLN A 200 14.92 15.75 5.70
CA GLN A 200 15.55 15.57 7.00
C GLN A 200 14.49 15.34 8.10
N GLU A 201 13.42 16.13 8.14
CA GLU A 201 12.30 15.94 9.06
C GLU A 201 11.65 14.56 8.88
N TYR A 202 11.44 14.12 7.63
CA TYR A 202 10.92 12.78 7.35
C TYR A 202 11.84 11.68 7.87
N SER A 203 13.16 11.85 7.74
CA SER A 203 14.14 10.91 8.28
C SER A 203 14.09 10.83 9.81
N ASN A 204 13.90 11.98 10.49
CA ASN A 204 13.74 12.03 11.94
C ASN A 204 12.46 11.30 12.39
N VAL A 205 11.32 11.59 11.76
CA VAL A 205 10.05 10.89 12.06
C VAL A 205 10.17 9.39 11.83
N LYS A 206 10.86 8.97 10.76
CA LYS A 206 11.12 7.55 10.50
C LYS A 206 11.93 6.90 11.62
N ASN A 207 12.95 7.58 12.15
CA ASN A 207 13.75 7.10 13.27
C ASN A 207 12.93 7.00 14.56
N GLU A 208 12.05 7.99 14.84
CA GLU A 208 11.13 7.95 15.98
C GLU A 208 10.15 6.77 15.89
N ILE A 209 9.55 6.55 14.71
CA ILE A 209 8.66 5.39 14.49
C ILE A 209 9.39 4.08 14.74
N GLN A 210 10.67 3.98 14.33
CA GLN A 210 11.49 2.80 14.59
C GLN A 210 11.78 2.62 16.09
N ALA A 211 12.07 3.71 16.81
CA ALA A 211 12.27 3.68 18.25
C ALA A 211 11.01 3.21 18.99
N ILE A 212 9.83 3.75 18.64
CA ILE A 212 8.54 3.35 19.22
C ILE A 212 8.24 1.88 18.93
N ARG A 213 8.51 1.40 17.71
CA ARG A 213 8.35 -0.03 17.37
C ARG A 213 9.24 -0.94 18.21
N ASN A 214 10.47 -0.53 18.48
CA ASN A 214 11.38 -1.28 19.33
C ASN A 214 10.89 -1.32 20.78
N GLN A 215 10.40 -0.19 21.31
CA GLN A 215 9.78 -0.13 22.63
C GLN A 215 8.55 -1.05 22.72
N LEU A 216 7.68 -1.03 21.71
CA LEU A 216 6.50 -1.90 21.66
C LEU A 216 6.87 -3.39 21.64
N LYS A 217 7.90 -3.77 20.86
CA LYS A 217 8.42 -5.15 20.86
C LYS A 217 8.96 -5.57 22.22
N HIS A 218 9.67 -4.68 22.91
CA HIS A 218 10.18 -4.94 24.26
C HIS A 218 9.03 -5.21 25.24
N LEU A 219 7.99 -4.37 25.23
CA LEU A 219 6.81 -4.56 26.08
C LEU A 219 6.09 -5.87 25.78
N GLN A 220 5.87 -6.21 24.50
CA GLN A 220 5.27 -7.49 24.12
C GLN A 220 6.08 -8.69 24.62
N TRP A 221 7.41 -8.59 24.58
CA TRP A 221 8.28 -9.66 25.09
C TRP A 221 8.22 -9.79 26.61
N GLN A 222 8.12 -8.67 27.33
CA GLN A 222 7.87 -8.69 28.78
C GLN A 222 6.53 -9.37 29.11
N THR A 223 5.44 -9.01 28.41
CA THR A 223 4.14 -9.66 28.63
C THR A 223 4.18 -11.18 28.37
N LYS A 224 4.91 -11.61 27.34
CA LYS A 224 5.10 -13.05 27.07
C LYS A 224 5.87 -13.74 28.18
N LYS A 225 6.90 -13.10 28.73
CA LYS A 225 7.63 -13.61 29.89
C LYS A 225 6.72 -13.73 31.10
N ASP A 226 5.97 -12.68 31.43
CA ASP A 226 5.08 -12.69 32.60
C ASP A 226 4.06 -13.83 32.51
N ARG A 227 3.51 -14.08 31.32
CA ARG A 227 2.60 -15.21 31.09
C ARG A 227 3.27 -16.58 31.33
N LEU A 228 4.53 -16.74 30.94
CA LEU A 228 5.30 -17.97 31.20
C LEU A 228 5.62 -18.13 32.69
N TRP A 229 5.99 -17.04 33.37
CA TRP A 229 6.24 -17.04 34.82
C TRP A 229 4.98 -17.40 35.62
N ILE A 230 3.83 -16.80 35.27
CA ILE A 230 2.54 -17.12 35.90
C ILE A 230 2.17 -18.58 35.62
N GLY A 231 2.35 -19.07 34.39
CA GLY A 231 2.10 -20.47 34.04
C GLY A 231 2.98 -21.45 34.82
N SER A 232 4.25 -21.12 35.02
CA SER A 232 5.18 -21.91 35.84
C SER A 232 4.73 -21.95 37.31
N GLY A 233 4.31 -20.81 37.87
CA GLY A 233 3.76 -20.76 39.23
C GLY A 233 2.55 -21.67 39.41
N ILE A 234 1.59 -21.62 38.49
CA ILE A 234 0.40 -22.48 38.51
C ILE A 234 0.80 -23.96 38.45
N LEU A 235 1.73 -24.33 37.56
CA LEU A 235 2.18 -25.71 37.42
C LEU A 235 2.84 -26.23 38.71
N THR A 236 3.72 -25.44 39.34
CA THR A 236 4.36 -25.84 40.60
C THR A 236 3.37 -26.04 41.74
N LEU A 237 2.35 -25.19 41.84
CA LEU A 237 1.26 -25.36 42.82
C LEU A 237 0.49 -26.67 42.57
N LEU A 238 0.21 -26.98 41.30
CA LEU A 238 -0.51 -28.18 40.89
C LEU A 238 0.30 -29.45 41.18
N THR A 239 1.61 -29.44 40.89
CA THR A 239 2.51 -30.57 41.24
C THR A 239 2.60 -30.76 42.75
N THR A 240 2.67 -29.68 43.52
CA THR A 240 2.71 -29.72 44.99
C THR A 240 1.42 -30.30 45.56
N LEU A 241 0.26 -29.88 45.04
CA LEU A 241 -1.06 -30.44 45.38
C LEU A 241 -1.13 -31.94 45.12
N LEU A 242 -0.68 -32.40 43.96
CA LEU A 242 -0.64 -33.83 43.62
C LEU A 242 0.24 -34.63 44.58
N LEU A 243 1.41 -34.10 44.98
CA LEU A 243 2.28 -34.75 45.97
C LEU A 243 1.62 -34.88 47.34
N ILE A 244 0.89 -33.86 47.80
CA ILE A 244 0.16 -33.91 49.07
C ILE A 244 -0.94 -34.98 49.00
N ILE A 245 -1.71 -35.02 47.91
CA ILE A 245 -2.76 -36.02 47.69
C ILE A 245 -2.14 -37.41 47.69
N HIS A 246 -1.06 -37.62 46.95
CA HIS A 246 -0.37 -38.91 46.89
C HIS A 246 0.15 -39.35 48.27
N GLN A 247 0.82 -38.48 49.02
CA GLN A 247 1.31 -38.81 50.37
C GLN A 247 0.18 -39.12 51.37
N ARG A 248 -1.00 -38.51 51.21
CA ARG A 248 -2.15 -38.72 52.09
C ARG A 248 -2.99 -39.94 51.71
N LEU A 249 -3.08 -40.28 50.42
CA LEU A 249 -3.90 -41.41 49.93
C LEU A 249 -3.13 -42.74 49.82
N LEU A 250 -1.82 -42.74 49.53
CA LEU A 250 -1.03 -43.98 49.46
C LEU A 250 -1.07 -44.83 50.75
N PRO A 251 -0.92 -44.28 51.97
CA PRO A 251 -0.90 -45.10 53.18
C PRO A 251 -2.25 -45.75 53.52
N VAL A 252 -3.33 -45.38 52.82
CA VAL A 252 -4.66 -46.00 52.99
C VAL A 252 -4.81 -47.26 52.13
N CYS A 253 -4.04 -47.40 51.04
CA CYS A 253 -4.17 -48.54 50.13
C CYS A 253 -3.26 -49.74 50.46
N ASP A 254 -2.21 -49.57 51.28
CA ASP A 254 -1.31 -50.66 51.70
C ASP A 254 -1.90 -51.60 52.79
N LEU A 255 -3.18 -51.47 53.14
CA LEU A 255 -3.88 -52.38 54.05
C LEU A 255 -4.68 -53.49 53.35
N SER A 256 -4.59 -53.59 52.02
CA SER A 256 -5.14 -54.70 51.24
C SER A 256 -4.10 -55.82 51.09
N ASP A 257 -3.80 -56.52 52.18
CA ASP A 257 -2.97 -57.72 52.19
C ASP A 257 -3.88 -58.93 51.83
N PRO A 258 -3.81 -59.54 50.63
CA PRO A 258 -4.62 -60.71 50.30
C PRO A 258 -4.02 -61.97 50.93
N LYS A 259 -4.03 -62.06 52.25
CA LYS A 259 -3.87 -63.31 52.98
C LYS A 259 -5.25 -63.87 53.29
N ALA A 260 -5.77 -64.73 52.40
CA ALA A 260 -6.48 -65.96 52.77
C ALA A 260 -7.26 -66.54 51.59
N SER A 261 -6.67 -67.47 50.85
CA SER A 261 -7.40 -68.66 50.36
C SER A 261 -6.43 -69.77 49.94
N LYS A 262 -5.64 -70.24 50.91
CA LYS A 262 -5.18 -71.64 50.91
C LYS A 262 -5.88 -72.33 52.07
N PHE A 263 -7.10 -72.80 51.86
CA PHE A 263 -7.67 -73.87 52.68
C PHE A 263 -8.59 -74.73 51.83
N SER A 264 -8.10 -75.96 51.63
CA SER A 264 -8.75 -77.24 51.34
C SER A 264 -9.61 -77.45 50.11
#